data_AF-A0A8S9IPP1-F1
#
_entry.id   AF-A0A8S9IPP1-F1
#
_cell.length_a   1.000
_cell.length_b   1.000
_cell.length_c   1.000
_cell.angle_alpha   90.00
_cell.angle_beta   90.00
_cell.angle_gamma   90.00
#
_symmetry.space_group_name_H-M   'P 1'
#
loop_
_entity.id
_entity.type
_entity.pdbx_description
1 polymer ?
#
loop_
_entity_poly.entity_id
_entity_poly.type
_entity_poly.pdbx_seq_one_letter_code
_entity_poly.pdbx_strand_id
1 'polypeptide(L)'
;MDARALSFSVLVILIASATLANGYSPPTPPPTTVYPAVKTVEAAVEGMVYCQSCDKYGSWSLGGAEAIAGAKISIICKNHRQQVSFYKVFQTDSYGHFYGELKGLKMTPHFLDHPLHACRAKLVSSPREDCNLFSNINNALDGASLRYEEKRLKWKNYEAVVYAAGPLAFRPDHCPATTTPPPTY
;
A
#
# COMPACT_ATOMS: atom_id res chain seq x y z
N MET A 1 -4.05 66.02 -69.41
CA MET A 1 -3.93 67.30 -68.69
C MET A 1 -5.17 67.42 -67.85
N ASP A 2 -4.98 67.28 -66.55
CA ASP A 2 -5.98 66.90 -65.54
C ASP A 2 -7.07 67.94 -65.28
N ALA A 3 -8.26 67.43 -64.98
CA ALA A 3 -9.36 68.14 -64.37
C ALA A 3 -9.70 67.44 -63.05
N ARG A 4 -9.84 68.19 -61.95
CA ARG A 4 -10.94 68.04 -60.97
C ARG A 4 -10.82 69.03 -59.82
N ALA A 5 -11.99 69.50 -59.42
CA ALA A 5 -12.24 70.53 -58.44
C ALA A 5 -12.79 69.97 -57.11
N LEU A 6 -12.81 70.86 -56.11
CA LEU A 6 -13.75 70.99 -54.98
C LEU A 6 -13.55 70.14 -53.71
N SER A 7 -13.14 70.86 -52.65
CA SER A 7 -13.79 71.06 -51.33
C SER A 7 -14.60 69.93 -50.72
N PHE A 8 -14.26 69.50 -49.48
CA PHE A 8 -15.24 69.02 -48.50
C PHE A 8 -14.78 69.22 -47.04
N SER A 9 -15.67 69.84 -46.26
CA SER A 9 -15.68 70.07 -44.83
C SER A 9 -15.67 68.79 -44.00
N VAL A 10 -15.11 68.82 -42.78
CA VAL A 10 -15.37 67.81 -41.75
C VAL A 10 -15.88 68.49 -40.48
N LEU A 11 -17.18 68.32 -40.22
CA LEU A 11 -17.88 68.74 -39.01
C LEU A 11 -17.87 67.56 -38.03
N VAL A 12 -17.25 67.71 -36.86
CA VAL A 12 -17.24 66.69 -35.80
C VAL A 12 -18.41 66.98 -34.84
N ILE A 13 -19.44 66.13 -34.86
CA ILE A 13 -20.58 66.21 -33.94
C ILE A 13 -20.28 65.29 -32.74
N LEU A 14 -20.17 65.88 -31.54
CA LEU A 14 -20.11 65.17 -30.26
C LEU A 14 -21.53 64.73 -29.87
N ILE A 15 -21.76 63.41 -29.83
CA ILE A 15 -23.03 62.83 -29.35
C ILE A 15 -22.79 62.34 -27.92
N ALA A 16 -23.41 63.01 -26.95
CA ALA A 16 -23.48 62.53 -25.57
C ALA A 16 -24.59 61.47 -25.47
N SER A 17 -24.23 60.21 -25.25
CA SER A 17 -25.19 59.15 -24.96
C SER A 17 -25.32 58.94 -23.46
N ALA A 18 -26.46 59.34 -22.91
CA ALA A 18 -26.91 58.93 -21.58
C ALA A 18 -27.34 57.46 -21.64
N THR A 19 -26.59 56.56 -21.01
CA THR A 19 -26.98 55.15 -20.87
C THR A 19 -27.87 54.97 -19.65
N LEU A 20 -29.09 54.52 -19.88
CA LEU A 20 -30.00 54.03 -18.86
C LEU A 20 -29.35 52.82 -18.14
N ALA A 21 -29.24 52.91 -16.82
CA ALA A 21 -28.78 51.83 -15.96
C ALA A 21 -29.87 50.73 -15.90
N ASN A 22 -29.86 49.82 -16.87
CA ASN A 22 -30.56 48.55 -16.71
C ASN A 22 -29.71 47.65 -15.79
N GLY A 23 -30.28 47.29 -14.64
CA GLY A 23 -29.67 46.41 -13.66
C GLY A 23 -29.33 45.04 -14.26
N TYR A 24 -28.06 44.86 -14.60
CA TYR A 24 -27.51 43.57 -14.99
C TYR A 24 -26.89 42.92 -13.74
N SER A 25 -27.62 42.00 -13.12
CA SER A 25 -27.05 41.12 -12.10
C SER A 25 -26.36 39.95 -12.81
N PRO A 26 -25.06 39.73 -12.63
CA PRO A 26 -24.39 38.57 -13.20
C PRO A 26 -25.01 37.28 -12.64
N PRO A 27 -25.12 36.21 -13.44
CA PRO A 27 -25.68 34.95 -12.97
C PRO A 27 -24.83 34.40 -11.83
N THR A 28 -25.49 34.06 -10.72
CA THR A 28 -24.86 33.43 -9.56
C THR A 28 -24.13 32.17 -10.04
N PRO A 29 -22.83 32.00 -9.72
CA PRO A 29 -22.12 30.77 -10.07
C PRO A 29 -22.86 29.58 -9.45
N PRO A 30 -22.95 28.44 -10.15
CA PRO A 30 -23.62 27.27 -9.62
C PRO A 30 -22.99 26.89 -8.27
N PRO A 31 -23.79 26.47 -7.28
CA PRO A 31 -23.27 26.10 -5.97
C PRO A 31 -22.17 25.06 -6.18
N THR A 32 -20.97 25.38 -5.71
CA THR A 32 -19.82 24.48 -5.77
C THR A 32 -20.18 23.29 -4.89
N THR A 33 -20.62 22.20 -5.52
CA THR A 33 -20.80 20.92 -4.83
C THR A 33 -19.43 20.50 -4.34
N VAL A 34 -19.15 20.74 -3.07
CA VAL A 34 -18.03 20.10 -2.37
C VAL A 34 -18.41 18.63 -2.29
N TYR A 35 -18.07 17.87 -3.34
CA TYR A 35 -18.17 16.43 -3.29
C TYR A 35 -17.36 15.98 -2.08
N PRO A 36 -17.94 15.21 -1.14
CA PRO A 36 -17.18 14.68 -0.04
C PRO A 36 -16.00 13.91 -0.62
N ALA A 37 -14.79 14.17 -0.11
CA ALA A 37 -13.59 13.51 -0.55
C ALA A 37 -13.83 11.99 -0.60
N VAL A 38 -13.64 11.39 -1.78
CA VAL A 38 -13.88 9.95 -1.99
C VAL A 38 -12.97 9.18 -1.03
N LYS A 39 -13.57 8.42 -0.11
CA LYS A 39 -12.82 7.53 0.78
C LYS A 39 -12.32 6.35 -0.03
N THR A 40 -11.02 6.29 -0.31
CA THR A 40 -10.39 5.12 -0.94
C THR A 40 -10.19 4.04 0.12
N VAL A 41 -10.83 2.88 -0.07
CA VAL A 41 -10.59 1.69 0.75
C VAL A 41 -9.48 0.87 0.10
N GLU A 42 -8.30 0.85 0.71
CA GLU A 42 -7.16 0.07 0.22
C GLU A 42 -7.00 -1.25 1.00
N ALA A 43 -6.36 -2.24 0.37
CA ALA A 43 -5.87 -3.41 1.08
C ALA A 43 -4.45 -3.11 1.60
N ALA A 44 -4.18 -3.46 2.84
CA ALA A 44 -2.84 -3.41 3.42
C ALA A 44 -2.50 -4.75 4.07
N VAL A 45 -1.20 -5.00 4.23
CA VAL A 45 -0.69 -6.16 4.95
C VAL A 45 0.16 -5.70 6.13
N GLU A 46 0.20 -6.50 7.18
CA GLU A 46 1.19 -6.36 8.24
C GLU A 46 1.67 -7.70 8.76
N GLY A 47 2.82 -7.72 9.41
CA GLY A 47 3.33 -8.93 10.04
C GLY A 47 4.62 -8.69 10.80
N MET A 48 5.04 -9.71 11.54
CA MET A 48 6.31 -9.73 12.25
C MET A 48 7.30 -10.68 11.58
N VAL A 49 8.58 -10.37 11.66
CA VAL A 49 9.65 -11.25 11.19
C VAL A 49 10.65 -11.49 12.31
N TYR A 50 10.94 -12.76 12.55
CA TYR A 50 11.82 -13.19 13.63
C TYR A 50 13.02 -13.99 13.13
N CYS A 51 14.02 -14.11 13.98
CA CYS A 51 15.05 -15.12 13.95
C CYS A 51 14.65 -16.23 14.93
N GLN A 52 14.40 -17.44 14.43
CA GLN A 52 14.04 -18.58 15.27
C GLN A 52 15.24 -18.97 16.16
N SER A 53 14.98 -19.20 17.45
CA SER A 53 15.98 -19.74 18.36
C SER A 53 16.41 -21.15 17.96
N CYS A 54 17.70 -21.44 18.14
CA CYS A 54 18.26 -22.77 17.91
C CYS A 54 17.63 -23.87 18.76
N ASP A 55 17.17 -23.56 19.98
CA ASP A 55 16.48 -24.51 20.86
C ASP A 55 15.13 -24.98 20.28
N LYS A 56 14.62 -24.27 19.27
CA LYS A 56 13.34 -24.54 18.60
C LYS A 56 13.53 -24.96 17.14
N TYR A 57 14.77 -25.21 16.70
CA TYR A 57 15.07 -25.63 15.33
C TYR A 57 14.21 -26.84 14.92
N GLY A 58 13.66 -26.79 13.69
CA GLY A 58 12.79 -27.85 13.16
C GLY A 58 11.38 -27.89 13.76
N SER A 59 11.05 -27.03 14.71
CA SER A 59 9.70 -26.88 15.27
C SER A 59 8.96 -25.68 14.69
N TRP A 60 7.66 -25.60 15.00
CA TRP A 60 6.80 -24.46 14.66
C TRP A 60 6.85 -23.34 15.71
N SER A 61 7.72 -23.45 16.73
CA SER A 61 7.77 -22.52 17.86
C SER A 61 8.62 -21.28 17.57
N LEU A 62 8.13 -20.14 18.05
CA LEU A 62 8.85 -18.86 18.15
C LEU A 62 9.35 -18.58 19.58
N GLY A 63 9.34 -19.58 20.47
CA GLY A 63 9.85 -19.41 21.83
C GLY A 63 11.34 -19.03 21.82
N GLY A 64 11.68 -17.91 22.45
CA GLY A 64 13.04 -17.36 22.45
C GLY A 64 13.49 -16.75 21.12
N ALA A 65 12.58 -16.56 20.16
CA ALA A 65 12.90 -15.93 18.88
C ALA A 65 13.09 -14.41 19.02
N GLU A 66 13.99 -13.85 18.21
CA GLU A 66 14.34 -12.42 18.24
C GLU A 66 13.76 -11.71 17.03
N ALA A 67 13.21 -10.51 17.20
CA ALA A 67 12.70 -9.74 16.07
C ALA A 67 13.84 -9.26 15.16
N ILE A 68 13.64 -9.32 13.84
CA ILE A 68 14.67 -8.91 12.87
C ILE A 68 14.31 -7.56 12.26
N ALA A 69 15.07 -6.54 12.60
CA ALA A 69 15.01 -5.25 11.92
C ALA A 69 15.60 -5.34 10.51
N GLY A 70 14.99 -4.67 9.54
CA GLY A 70 15.50 -4.60 8.16
C GLY A 70 15.34 -5.86 7.31
N ALA A 71 14.63 -6.89 7.80
CA ALA A 71 14.27 -8.07 7.02
C ALA A 71 13.35 -7.71 5.86
N LYS A 72 13.54 -8.37 4.72
CA LYS A 72 12.75 -8.18 3.49
C LYS A 72 11.77 -9.33 3.32
N ILE A 73 10.49 -8.97 3.13
CA ILE A 73 9.38 -9.88 2.89
C ILE A 73 8.68 -9.44 1.60
N SER A 74 8.32 -10.39 0.75
CA SER A 74 7.52 -10.11 -0.43
C SER A 74 6.07 -10.53 -0.23
N ILE A 75 5.14 -9.72 -0.71
CA ILE A 75 3.77 -10.14 -0.96
C ILE A 75 3.64 -10.42 -2.44
N ILE A 76 3.29 -11.66 -2.76
CA ILE A 76 2.98 -12.10 -4.11
C ILE A 76 1.51 -12.49 -4.17
N CYS A 77 0.77 -11.89 -5.09
CA CYS A 77 -0.61 -12.26 -5.36
C CYS A 77 -0.73 -12.89 -6.74
N LYS A 78 -1.46 -13.99 -6.83
CA LYS A 78 -1.81 -14.64 -8.09
C LYS A 78 -3.31 -14.54 -8.32
N ASN A 79 -3.71 -14.20 -9.54
CA ASN A 79 -5.12 -14.24 -9.92
C ASN A 79 -5.61 -15.71 -10.04
N HIS A 80 -6.91 -15.89 -10.28
CA HIS A 80 -7.58 -17.18 -10.48
C HIS A 80 -6.98 -18.00 -11.62
N ARG A 81 -6.22 -17.38 -12.55
CA ARG A 81 -5.47 -18.03 -13.62
C ARG A 81 -4.03 -18.37 -13.24
N GLN A 82 -3.68 -18.27 -11.95
CA GLN A 82 -2.35 -18.51 -11.39
C GLN A 82 -1.25 -17.56 -11.89
N GLN A 83 -1.62 -16.44 -12.53
CA GLN A 83 -0.68 -15.42 -12.99
C GLN A 83 -0.41 -14.41 -11.88
N VAL A 84 0.84 -13.96 -11.75
CA VAL A 84 1.19 -12.92 -10.77
C VAL A 84 0.48 -11.62 -11.13
N SER A 85 -0.47 -11.20 -10.30
CA SER A 85 -1.25 -9.97 -10.46
C SER A 85 -0.69 -8.81 -9.64
N PHE A 86 0.11 -9.11 -8.62
CA PHE A 86 0.75 -8.13 -7.75
C PHE A 86 2.02 -8.72 -7.12
N TYR A 87 3.06 -7.90 -7.01
CA TYR A 87 4.28 -8.21 -6.30
C TYR A 87 4.83 -6.95 -5.66
N LYS A 88 5.18 -7.02 -4.37
CA LYS A 88 5.86 -5.92 -3.67
C LYS A 88 6.71 -6.47 -2.53
N VAL A 89 7.88 -5.86 -2.32
CA VAL A 89 8.76 -6.14 -1.19
C VAL A 89 8.57 -5.06 -0.13
N PHE A 90 8.45 -5.50 1.11
CA PHE A 90 8.41 -4.66 2.30
C PHE A 90 9.62 -4.98 3.17
N GLN A 91 10.01 -4.00 3.98
CA GLN A 91 11.11 -4.12 4.93
C GLN A 91 10.58 -3.91 6.34
N THR A 92 11.08 -4.69 7.30
CA THR A 92 10.72 -4.53 8.70
C THR A 92 11.39 -3.31 9.34
N ASP A 93 10.68 -2.69 10.27
CA ASP A 93 11.16 -1.63 11.15
C ASP A 93 12.09 -2.18 12.25
N SER A 94 12.51 -1.30 13.17
CA SER A 94 13.40 -1.64 14.29
C SER A 94 12.87 -2.72 15.23
N TYR A 95 11.56 -2.97 15.24
CA TYR A 95 10.91 -3.97 16.08
C TYR A 95 10.61 -5.27 15.32
N GLY A 96 11.09 -5.41 14.08
CA GLY A 96 10.82 -6.55 13.22
C GLY A 96 9.39 -6.59 12.67
N HIS A 97 8.65 -5.50 12.80
CA HIS A 97 7.31 -5.36 12.24
C HIS A 97 7.37 -4.76 10.85
N PHE A 98 6.51 -5.17 9.93
CA PHE A 98 6.29 -4.45 8.68
C PHE A 98 4.81 -4.16 8.50
N TYR A 99 4.53 -2.99 7.92
CA TYR A 99 3.23 -2.61 7.39
C TYR A 99 3.39 -2.17 5.95
N GLY A 100 2.46 -2.56 5.09
CA GLY A 100 2.58 -2.35 3.66
C GLY A 100 1.24 -2.23 2.95
N GLU A 101 0.99 -1.06 2.37
CA GLU A 101 -0.17 -0.90 1.49
C GLU A 101 0.03 -1.67 0.17
N LEU A 102 -0.99 -2.42 -0.23
CA LEU A 102 -1.06 -3.17 -1.48
C LEU A 102 -1.55 -2.26 -2.63
N LYS A 103 -1.00 -1.04 -2.70
CA LYS A 103 -1.34 -0.05 -3.74
C LYS A 103 -1.14 -0.63 -5.13
N GLY A 104 -2.18 -0.58 -5.95
CA GLY A 104 -2.17 -1.13 -7.31
C GLY A 104 -2.61 -2.61 -7.39
N LEU A 105 -2.92 -3.26 -6.26
CA LEU A 105 -3.60 -4.54 -6.28
C LEU A 105 -5.00 -4.38 -6.91
N LYS A 106 -5.18 -4.96 -8.08
CA LYS A 106 -6.47 -4.96 -8.78
C LYS A 106 -7.34 -6.05 -8.18
N MET A 107 -8.31 -5.67 -7.37
CA MET A 107 -9.37 -6.59 -6.94
C MET A 107 -10.36 -6.75 -8.08
N THR A 108 -10.47 -7.97 -8.60
CA THR A 108 -11.54 -8.32 -9.54
C THR A 108 -12.75 -8.87 -8.75
N PRO A 109 -13.93 -8.99 -9.36
CA PRO A 109 -15.08 -9.61 -8.71
C PRO A 109 -14.89 -11.10 -8.39
N HIS A 110 -13.83 -11.74 -8.92
CA HIS A 110 -13.60 -13.16 -8.73
C HIS A 110 -13.10 -13.42 -7.31
N PHE A 111 -13.77 -14.30 -6.55
CA PHE A 111 -13.43 -14.54 -5.15
C PHE A 111 -11.98 -14.99 -4.93
N LEU A 112 -11.43 -15.80 -5.85
CA LEU A 112 -10.03 -16.24 -5.83
C LEU A 112 -9.02 -15.09 -6.02
N ASP A 113 -9.42 -13.94 -6.55
CA ASP A 113 -8.56 -12.77 -6.72
C ASP A 113 -8.54 -11.90 -5.44
N HIS A 114 -9.33 -12.24 -4.42
CA HIS A 114 -9.35 -11.56 -3.12
C HIS A 114 -8.03 -11.79 -2.35
N PRO A 115 -7.49 -10.80 -1.62
CA PRO A 115 -6.20 -10.91 -0.93
C PRO A 115 -6.02 -12.15 -0.06
N LEU A 116 -7.08 -12.61 0.62
CA LEU A 116 -7.06 -13.83 1.46
C LEU A 116 -6.75 -15.10 0.68
N HIS A 117 -7.11 -15.16 -0.61
CA HIS A 117 -6.92 -16.33 -1.45
C HIS A 117 -5.75 -16.14 -2.42
N ALA A 118 -5.68 -14.96 -3.05
CA ALA A 118 -4.71 -14.63 -4.07
C ALA A 118 -3.28 -14.42 -3.52
N CYS A 119 -3.16 -13.82 -2.33
CA CYS A 119 -1.88 -13.32 -1.84
C CYS A 119 -1.19 -14.26 -0.85
N ARG A 120 0.13 -14.28 -0.90
CA ARG A 120 1.02 -14.98 0.03
C ARG A 120 2.19 -14.09 0.44
N ALA A 121 2.60 -14.17 1.69
CA ALA A 121 3.81 -13.54 2.19
C ALA A 121 4.98 -14.53 2.14
N LYS A 122 6.11 -14.11 1.56
CA LYS A 122 7.32 -14.94 1.43
C LYS A 122 8.54 -14.21 1.95
N LEU A 123 9.39 -14.94 2.67
CA LEU A 123 10.72 -14.48 3.05
C LEU A 123 11.53 -14.13 1.80
N VAL A 124 12.29 -13.03 1.83
CA VAL A 124 13.21 -12.65 0.75
C VAL A 124 14.64 -12.67 1.27
N SER A 125 14.92 -11.89 2.32
CA SER A 125 16.26 -11.85 2.92
C SER A 125 16.22 -11.28 4.33
N SER A 126 17.17 -11.69 5.15
CA SER A 126 17.51 -11.10 6.44
C SER A 126 18.82 -10.31 6.30
N PRO A 127 18.97 -9.14 6.96
CA PRO A 127 20.25 -8.44 7.03
C PRO A 127 21.22 -9.09 8.03
N ARG A 128 20.76 -10.07 8.81
CA ARG A 128 21.55 -10.83 9.77
C ARG A 128 22.16 -12.06 9.10
N GLU A 129 23.47 -12.10 8.93
CA GLU A 129 24.17 -13.25 8.33
C GLU A 129 24.02 -14.53 9.17
N ASP A 130 23.99 -14.38 10.50
CA ASP A 130 23.75 -15.46 11.46
C ASP A 130 22.31 -16.00 11.45
N CYS A 131 21.40 -15.36 10.71
CA CYS A 131 20.00 -15.74 10.68
C CYS A 131 19.31 -15.35 9.37
N ASN A 132 19.74 -15.97 8.27
CA ASN A 132 19.25 -15.69 6.91
C ASN A 132 18.75 -16.95 6.16
N LEU A 133 18.65 -18.10 6.81
CA LEU A 133 18.01 -19.25 6.18
C LEU A 133 16.50 -19.22 6.40
N PHE A 134 15.75 -19.69 5.42
CA PHE A 134 14.29 -19.70 5.51
C PHE A 134 13.86 -20.82 6.48
N SER A 135 12.96 -20.48 7.42
CA SER A 135 12.23 -21.48 8.20
C SER A 135 10.87 -21.73 7.56
N ASN A 136 10.20 -22.81 7.97
CA ASN A 136 8.83 -23.08 7.54
C ASN A 136 7.76 -22.63 8.55
N ILE A 137 8.10 -21.74 9.50
CA ILE A 137 7.11 -21.20 10.43
C ILE A 137 5.98 -20.52 9.62
N ASN A 138 4.73 -20.87 9.96
CA ASN A 138 3.53 -20.41 9.27
C ASN A 138 3.53 -20.67 7.75
N ASN A 139 4.12 -21.79 7.31
CA ASN A 139 4.20 -22.21 5.90
C ASN A 139 4.95 -21.21 5.02
N ALA A 140 5.94 -20.50 5.58
CA ALA A 140 6.64 -19.43 4.87
C ALA A 140 7.39 -19.88 3.59
N LEU A 141 7.75 -21.18 3.47
CA LEU A 141 8.42 -21.70 2.27
C LEU A 141 7.49 -21.67 1.05
N ASP A 142 6.27 -22.21 1.20
CA ASP A 142 5.23 -22.15 0.17
C ASP A 142 4.61 -20.74 0.08
N GLY A 143 4.72 -19.99 1.17
CA GLY A 143 4.22 -18.64 1.36
C GLY A 143 3.08 -18.63 2.38
N ALA A 144 3.20 -17.78 3.38
CA ALA A 144 2.20 -17.66 4.44
C ALA A 144 0.92 -17.03 3.89
N SER A 145 -0.22 -17.65 4.18
CA SER A 145 -1.54 -17.10 3.83
C SER A 145 -1.84 -15.83 4.61
N LEU A 146 -2.50 -14.89 3.96
CA LEU A 146 -3.01 -13.70 4.62
C LEU A 146 -4.27 -14.04 5.42
N ARG A 147 -4.43 -13.41 6.59
CA ARG A 147 -5.60 -13.57 7.47
C ARG A 147 -6.26 -12.21 7.70
N TYR A 148 -7.58 -12.20 7.83
CA TYR A 148 -8.30 -11.00 8.25
C TYR A 148 -8.59 -11.12 9.74
N GLU A 149 -8.06 -10.19 10.54
CA GLU A 149 -8.20 -10.17 12.00
C GLU A 149 -9.05 -8.97 12.43
N GLU A 150 -10.07 -8.63 11.63
CA GLU A 150 -11.00 -7.52 11.89
C GLU A 150 -10.34 -6.13 12.02
N LYS A 151 -9.09 -6.01 11.54
CA LYS A 151 -8.32 -4.78 11.62
C LYS A 151 -8.63 -3.85 10.45
N ARG A 152 -9.02 -2.63 10.79
CA ARG A 152 -9.19 -1.52 9.85
C ARG A 152 -8.46 -0.29 10.34
N LEU A 153 -7.71 0.35 9.45
CA LEU A 153 -7.09 1.65 9.73
C LEU A 153 -7.96 2.72 9.08
N LYS A 154 -8.34 3.74 9.84
CA LYS A 154 -9.16 4.86 9.36
C LYS A 154 -8.43 6.17 9.62
N TRP A 155 -8.29 6.97 8.58
CA TRP A 155 -7.81 8.34 8.61
C TRP A 155 -8.82 9.27 7.91
N LYS A 156 -8.56 10.58 7.90
CA LYS A 156 -9.50 11.60 7.38
C LYS A 156 -10.12 11.25 6.02
N ASN A 157 -9.31 10.80 5.05
CA ASN A 157 -9.75 10.45 3.70
C ASN A 157 -9.25 9.05 3.26
N TYR A 158 -8.87 8.21 4.21
CA TYR A 158 -8.22 6.93 3.94
C TYR A 158 -8.81 5.85 4.83
N GLU A 159 -9.14 4.70 4.26
CA GLU A 159 -9.44 3.50 5.04
C GLU A 159 -8.66 2.33 4.46
N ALA A 160 -8.09 1.48 5.31
CA ALA A 160 -7.46 0.25 4.87
C ALA A 160 -8.01 -0.95 5.63
N VAL A 161 -8.32 -2.01 4.88
CA VAL A 161 -8.49 -3.35 5.44
C VAL A 161 -7.10 -3.95 5.60
N VAL A 162 -6.72 -4.27 6.83
CA VAL A 162 -5.37 -4.79 7.12
C VAL A 162 -5.43 -6.30 7.28
N TYR A 163 -4.63 -7.00 6.49
CA TYR A 163 -4.46 -8.44 6.57
C TYR A 163 -3.16 -8.80 7.29
N ALA A 164 -3.24 -9.78 8.20
CA ALA A 164 -2.08 -10.29 8.92
C ALA A 164 -1.35 -11.36 8.09
N ALA A 165 -0.03 -11.20 7.95
CA ALA A 165 0.89 -12.11 7.29
C ALA A 165 1.78 -12.80 8.34
N GLY A 166 1.26 -13.84 8.99
CA GLY A 166 1.99 -14.61 10.01
C GLY A 166 2.56 -13.77 11.16
N PRO A 167 3.33 -14.41 12.03
CA PRO A 167 4.74 -14.06 12.07
C PRO A 167 5.54 -14.98 11.14
N LEU A 168 6.49 -14.44 10.38
CA LEU A 168 7.44 -15.24 9.60
C LEU A 168 8.76 -15.33 10.36
N ALA A 169 9.60 -16.32 10.03
CA ALA A 169 10.92 -16.39 10.63
C ALA A 169 12.00 -16.89 9.68
N PHE A 170 13.16 -16.27 9.80
CA PHE A 170 14.42 -16.87 9.40
C PHE A 170 14.94 -17.78 10.52
N ARG A 171 15.98 -18.53 10.23
CA ARG A 171 16.68 -19.37 11.19
C ARG A 171 18.19 -19.30 10.97
N PRO A 172 18.99 -19.61 12.00
CA PRO A 172 20.41 -19.85 11.83
C PRO A 172 20.71 -21.02 10.90
N ASP A 173 21.90 -21.00 10.34
CA ASP A 173 22.45 -22.07 9.50
C ASP A 173 22.94 -23.25 10.33
N HIS A 174 23.61 -22.96 11.44
CA HIS A 174 24.16 -23.92 12.37
C HIS A 174 23.61 -23.64 13.77
N CYS A 175 23.03 -24.68 14.37
CA CYS A 175 22.65 -24.66 15.76
C CYS A 175 23.57 -25.59 16.53
N PRO A 176 24.34 -25.08 17.52
CA PRO A 176 25.19 -25.94 18.32
C PRO A 176 24.32 -26.95 19.06
N ALA A 177 24.81 -28.19 19.16
CA ALA A 177 24.12 -29.23 19.92
C ALA A 177 23.97 -28.77 21.36
N THR A 178 22.74 -28.78 21.87
CA THR A 178 22.44 -28.45 23.26
C THR A 178 23.12 -29.49 24.15
N THR A 179 24.19 -29.13 24.86
CA THR A 179 24.91 -30.04 25.78
C THR A 179 24.17 -30.25 27.11
N THR A 180 22.91 -29.85 27.22
CA THR A 180 22.13 -30.04 28.45
C THR A 180 21.72 -31.51 28.54
N PRO A 181 22.21 -32.28 29.53
CA PRO A 181 21.78 -33.66 29.71
C PRO A 181 20.26 -33.68 29.94
N PRO A 182 19.54 -34.70 29.42
CA PRO A 182 18.12 -34.84 29.68
C PRO A 182 17.89 -34.90 31.20
N PRO A 183 16.80 -34.30 31.71
CA PRO A 183 16.51 -34.37 33.13
C PRO A 183 16.38 -35.84 33.55
N THR A 184 17.25 -36.25 34.47
CA THR A 184 17.13 -37.55 35.14
C THR A 184 15.91 -37.49 36.05
N TYR A 185 14.87 -38.27 35.72
CA TYR A 185 13.76 -38.55 36.63
C TYR A 185 14.07 -39.79 37.45
#